data_AF-A0A6I3U932-F1
#
_entry.id   AF-A0A6I3U932-F1
#
_cell.length_a   1.000
_cell.length_b   1.000
_cell.length_c   1.000
_cell.angle_alpha   90.00
_cell.angle_beta   90.00
_cell.angle_gamma   90.00
#
_symmetry.space_group_name_H-M   'P 1'
#
loop_
_entity.id
_entity.type
_entity.pdbx_description
1 polymer ?
#
loop_
_entity_poly.entity_id
_entity_poly.type
_entity_poly.pdbx_seq_one_letter_code
_entity_poly.pdbx_strand_id
1 'polypeptide(L)'
;PTTAAFEERIAALEGGVGALATASGMAAVTYTILALAHAGDHVVAASTIYGGTFNLLKETLPRYGITTTFVDVDNLEEVEVAIGDNTKLVLIET
;
A
#
# COMPACT_ATOMS: atom_id res chain seq x y z
N PRO A 1 14.16 -7.47 -21.38
CA PRO A 1 13.22 -7.28 -22.51
C PRO A 1 11.81 -7.81 -22.25
N THR A 2 11.65 -9.07 -21.81
CA THR A 2 10.33 -9.68 -21.58
C THR A 2 9.52 -8.96 -20.49
N THR A 3 10.15 -8.64 -19.36
CA THR A 3 9.51 -7.91 -18.25
C THR A 3 9.04 -6.52 -18.67
N ALA A 4 9.88 -5.78 -19.38
CA ALA A 4 9.55 -4.45 -19.89
C ALA A 4 8.31 -4.47 -20.81
N ALA A 5 8.18 -5.48 -21.68
CA ALA A 5 7.00 -5.62 -22.53
C ALA A 5 5.71 -5.90 -21.74
N PHE A 6 5.80 -6.55 -20.57
CA PHE A 6 4.66 -6.71 -19.67
C PHE A 6 4.34 -5.39 -18.96
N GLU A 7 5.35 -4.70 -18.43
CA GLU A 7 5.21 -3.41 -17.75
C GLU A 7 4.58 -2.34 -18.65
N GLU A 8 5.05 -2.21 -19.90
CA GLU A 8 4.48 -1.29 -20.89
C GLU A 8 2.98 -1.55 -21.15
N ARG A 9 2.59 -2.83 -21.21
CA ARG A 9 1.19 -3.22 -21.45
C ARG A 9 0.31 -2.95 -20.23
N ILE A 10 0.79 -3.24 -19.02
CA ILE A 10 0.04 -2.93 -17.79
C ILE A 10 -0.11 -1.42 -17.65
N ALA A 11 0.95 -0.64 -17.87
CA ALA A 11 0.88 0.82 -17.85
C ALA A 11 -0.17 1.37 -18.84
N ALA A 12 -0.23 0.81 -20.06
CA ALA A 12 -1.21 1.20 -21.06
C ALA A 12 -2.66 0.82 -20.69
N LEU A 13 -2.87 -0.32 -20.02
CA LEU A 13 -4.20 -0.77 -19.58
C LEU A 13 -4.73 0.07 -18.42
N GLU A 14 -3.85 0.42 -17.47
CA GLU A 14 -4.20 1.23 -16.29
C GLU A 14 -4.19 2.74 -16.58
N GLY A 15 -3.73 3.17 -17.76
CA GLY A 15 -3.55 4.58 -18.11
C GLY A 15 -2.45 5.29 -17.32
N GLY A 16 -1.54 4.53 -16.70
CA GLY A 16 -0.43 5.04 -15.91
C GLY A 16 0.80 5.41 -16.75
N VAL A 17 1.71 6.20 -16.16
CA VAL A 17 2.98 6.59 -16.81
C VAL A 17 4.03 5.48 -16.86
N GLY A 18 3.81 4.39 -16.11
CA GLY A 18 4.69 3.23 -16.04
C GLY A 18 4.12 2.15 -15.12
N ALA A 19 4.72 0.97 -15.17
CA ALA A 19 4.43 -0.14 -14.27
C ALA A 19 5.74 -0.83 -13.87
N LEU A 20 5.72 -1.59 -12.78
CA LEU A 20 6.87 -2.34 -12.28
C LEU A 20 6.45 -3.77 -11.95
N ALA A 21 7.04 -4.75 -12.63
CA ALA A 21 6.82 -6.15 -12.34
C ALA A 21 7.67 -6.58 -11.13
N THR A 22 7.07 -7.32 -10.21
CA THR A 22 7.74 -7.85 -9.03
C THR A 22 7.59 -9.36 -8.94
N ALA A 23 8.29 -9.99 -8.00
CA ALA A 23 8.26 -11.44 -7.84
C ALA A 23 6.89 -11.97 -7.34
N SER A 24 6.07 -11.14 -6.71
CA SER A 24 4.75 -11.50 -6.20
C SER A 24 3.91 -10.26 -5.87
N GLY A 25 2.59 -10.43 -5.69
CA GLY A 25 1.72 -9.35 -5.20
C GLY A 25 2.19 -8.78 -3.86
N MET A 26 2.63 -9.64 -2.92
CA MET A 26 3.19 -9.18 -1.64
C MET A 26 4.48 -8.38 -1.81
N ALA A 27 5.32 -8.73 -2.79
CA ALA A 27 6.48 -7.92 -3.13
C ALA A 27 6.07 -6.54 -3.67
N ALA A 28 5.06 -6.47 -4.54
CA ALA A 28 4.53 -5.19 -5.05
C ALA A 28 4.00 -4.29 -3.92
N VAL A 29 3.15 -4.83 -3.04
CA VAL A 29 2.58 -4.07 -1.91
C VAL A 29 3.67 -3.60 -0.95
N THR A 30 4.57 -4.49 -0.54
CA THR A 30 5.67 -4.15 0.37
C THR A 30 6.59 -3.09 -0.24
N TYR A 31 6.96 -3.25 -1.52
CA TYR A 31 7.85 -2.32 -2.22
C TYR A 31 7.23 -0.93 -2.34
N THR A 32 5.93 -0.86 -2.63
CA THR A 32 5.18 0.41 -2.72
C THR A 32 5.16 1.12 -1.37
N ILE A 33 4.86 0.41 -0.28
CA ILE A 33 4.81 1.02 1.06
C ILE A 33 6.20 1.53 1.46
N LEU A 34 7.25 0.72 1.28
CA LEU A 34 8.61 1.13 1.65
C LEU A 34 9.20 2.23 0.75
N ALA A 35 8.65 2.43 -0.44
CA ALA A 35 9.02 3.56 -1.30
C ALA A 35 8.38 4.89 -0.84
N LEU A 36 7.24 4.83 -0.15
CA LEU A 36 6.46 6.01 0.24
C LEU A 36 6.62 6.36 1.73
N ALA A 37 6.82 5.37 2.59
CA ALA A 37 6.84 5.50 4.04
C ALA A 37 8.15 4.98 4.65
N HIS A 38 8.63 5.67 5.67
CA HIS A 38 9.85 5.36 6.42
C HIS A 38 9.57 5.30 7.93
N ALA A 39 10.61 5.08 8.72
CA ALA A 39 10.50 5.08 10.18
C ALA A 39 9.93 6.42 10.69
N GLY A 40 8.84 6.34 11.46
CA GLY A 40 8.08 7.50 11.96
C GLY A 40 6.82 7.83 11.15
N ASP A 41 6.67 7.25 9.96
CA ASP A 41 5.50 7.46 9.11
C ASP A 41 4.33 6.53 9.47
N HIS A 42 3.16 6.90 8.94
CA HIS A 42 1.90 6.25 9.21
C HIS A 42 1.14 5.87 7.92
N VAL A 43 0.40 4.77 8.00
CA VAL A 43 -0.49 4.25 6.95
C VAL A 43 -1.91 4.17 7.50
N VAL A 44 -2.90 4.64 6.74
CA VAL A 44 -4.31 4.28 6.98
C VAL A 44 -4.64 3.12 6.06
N ALA A 45 -5.27 2.06 6.55
CA ALA A 45 -5.60 0.89 5.73
C ALA A 45 -7.03 0.38 5.99
N ALA A 46 -7.69 -0.12 4.95
CA ALA A 46 -8.95 -0.83 5.12
C ALA A 46 -8.78 -2.06 6.02
N SER A 47 -9.75 -2.30 6.90
CA SER A 47 -9.79 -3.49 7.75
C SER A 47 -10.09 -4.79 6.98
N THR A 48 -10.65 -4.67 5.77
CA THR A 48 -11.13 -5.78 4.91
C THR A 48 -10.16 -6.19 3.79
N ILE A 49 -8.89 -5.76 3.87
CA ILE A 49 -7.85 -6.14 2.91
C ILE A 49 -7.42 -7.60 3.04
N TYR A 50 -6.69 -8.09 2.03
CA TYR A 50 -6.06 -9.41 2.05
C TYR A 50 -5.29 -9.66 3.36
N GLY A 51 -5.53 -10.82 3.99
CA GLY A 51 -4.97 -11.13 5.32
C GLY A 51 -3.44 -11.12 5.38
N GLY A 52 -2.75 -11.40 4.26
CA GLY A 52 -1.29 -11.23 4.18
C GLY A 52 -0.84 -9.77 4.25
N THR A 53 -1.58 -8.87 3.61
CA THR A 53 -1.35 -7.42 3.67
C THR A 53 -1.64 -6.88 5.07
N PHE A 54 -2.72 -7.35 5.68
CA PHE A 54 -3.03 -7.03 7.08
C PHE A 54 -1.88 -7.42 8.02
N ASN A 55 -1.37 -8.65 7.92
CA ASN A 55 -0.25 -9.10 8.74
C ASN A 55 1.07 -8.36 8.44
N LEU A 56 1.32 -7.99 7.18
CA LEU A 56 2.46 -7.14 6.82
C LEU A 56 2.41 -5.80 7.57
N LEU A 57 1.27 -5.11 7.51
CA LEU A 57 1.04 -3.80 8.14
C LEU A 57 1.04 -3.88 9.68
N LYS A 58 0.47 -4.94 10.25
CA LYS A 58 0.31 -5.09 11.70
C LYS A 58 1.56 -5.63 12.41
N GLU A 59 2.25 -6.60 11.81
CA GLU A 59 3.30 -7.37 12.52
C GLU A 59 4.71 -7.08 11.99
N THR A 60 4.83 -6.78 10.69
CA THR A 60 6.14 -6.66 10.03
C THR A 60 6.61 -5.21 9.96
N LEU A 61 5.78 -4.31 9.41
CA LEU A 61 6.15 -2.91 9.19
C LEU A 61 6.39 -2.08 10.46
N PRO A 62 5.78 -2.36 11.62
CA PRO A 62 6.15 -1.68 12.87
C PRO A 62 7.62 -1.90 13.27
N ARG A 63 8.24 -3.01 12.84
CA ARG A 63 9.67 -3.28 13.06
C ARG A 63 10.58 -2.37 12.22
N TYR A 64 10.03 -1.79 11.15
CA TYR A 64 10.67 -0.76 10.31
C TYR A 64 10.28 0.66 10.74
N GLY A 65 9.53 0.81 11.85
CA GLY A 65 9.07 2.09 12.36
C GLY A 65 7.87 2.68 11.61
N ILE A 66 7.20 1.91 10.74
CA ILE A 66 6.00 2.34 10.02
C ILE A 66 4.77 1.81 10.78
N THR A 67 3.86 2.70 11.14
CA THR A 67 2.65 2.36 11.91
C THR A 67 1.41 2.36 11.03
N THR A 68 0.37 1.64 11.45
CA THR A 68 -0.88 1.54 10.68
C THR A 68 -2.10 1.72 11.56
N THR A 69 -3.06 2.52 11.10
CA THR A 69 -4.44 2.54 11.63
C THR A 69 -5.35 1.82 10.64
N PHE A 70 -6.11 0.84 11.13
CA PHE A 70 -7.09 0.11 10.32
C PHE A 70 -8.47 0.74 10.51
N VAL A 71 -9.17 0.98 9.40
CA VAL A 71 -10.48 1.66 9.38
C VAL A 71 -11.50 0.91 8.54
N ASP A 72 -12.78 1.18 8.78
CA ASP A 72 -13.84 0.90 7.80
C ASP A 72 -13.81 1.97 6.69
N VAL A 73 -13.50 1.57 5.46
CA VAL A 73 -13.35 2.52 4.34
C VAL A 73 -14.67 2.98 3.74
N ASP A 74 -15.77 2.30 4.07
CA ASP A 74 -17.11 2.80 3.74
C ASP A 74 -17.53 3.95 4.69
N ASN A 75 -16.84 4.08 5.83
CA ASN A 75 -17.00 5.19 6.76
C ASN A 75 -15.92 6.28 6.52
N LEU A 76 -16.20 7.20 5.60
CA LEU A 76 -15.25 8.25 5.22
C LEU A 76 -14.82 9.17 6.38
N GLU A 77 -15.67 9.36 7.39
CA GLU A 77 -15.31 10.15 8.59
C GLU A 77 -14.20 9.47 9.40
N GLU A 78 -14.25 8.15 9.50
CA GLU A 78 -13.21 7.35 10.17
C GLU A 78 -11.88 7.41 9.41
N VAL A 79 -11.93 7.37 8.07
CA VAL A 79 -10.75 7.54 7.21
C VAL A 79 -10.14 8.94 7.43
N GLU A 80 -10.96 10.00 7.43
CA GLU A 80 -10.50 11.38 7.58
C GLU A 80 -9.86 11.63 8.95
N VAL A 81 -10.46 11.12 10.03
CA VAL A 81 -9.91 11.22 11.39
C VAL A 81 -8.60 10.45 11.57
N ALA A 82 -8.41 9.34 10.82
CA ALA A 82 -7.19 8.54 10.88
C ALA A 82 -6.00 9.18 10.12
N ILE A 83 -6.25 10.17 9.25
CA ILE A 83 -5.19 10.88 8.52
C ILE A 83 -4.56 11.95 9.43
N GLY A 84 -3.24 11.89 9.61
CA GLY A 84 -2.46 12.90 10.31
C GLY A 84 -1.25 13.36 9.49
N ASP A 85 -0.46 14.29 10.05
CA ASP A 85 0.67 14.93 9.36
C ASP A 85 1.75 13.93 8.87
N ASN A 86 1.90 12.80 9.56
CA ASN A 86 2.84 11.74 9.19
C ASN A 86 2.20 10.62 8.34
N THR A 87 0.92 10.70 7.97
CA THR A 87 0.28 9.73 7.07
C THR A 87 0.84 9.88 5.65
N LYS A 88 1.34 8.80 5.06
CA LYS A 88 1.93 8.81 3.70
C LYS A 88 1.07 8.14 2.64
N LEU A 89 0.17 7.24 3.04
CA LEU A 89 -0.75 6.59 2.13
C LEU A 89 -2.00 6.09 2.84
N VAL A 90 -3.07 5.95 2.05
CA VAL A 90 -4.30 5.23 2.39
C VAL A 90 -4.36 3.97 1.51
N LEU A 91 -4.41 2.79 2.11
CA LEU A 91 -4.39 1.50 1.40
C LEU A 91 -5.78 0.85 1.43
N ILE A 92 -6.35 0.58 0.26
CA ILE A 92 -7.68 -0.01 0.07
C ILE A 92 -7.63 -1.23 -0.87
N GLU A 93 -8.64 -2.10 -0.79
CA GLU A 93 -8.83 -3.26 -1.67
C GLU A 93 -10.34 -3.43 -1.93
N THR A 94 -10.76 -3.73 -3.17
CA THR A 94 -12.17 -3.78 -3.62
C THR A 94 -12.38 -4.89 -4.64
#